data_AF-A0A9X9LRB0-F1
#
_entry.id   AF-A0A9X9LRB0-F1
#
_cell.length_a   1.000
_cell.length_b   1.000
_cell.length_c   1.000
_cell.angle_alpha   90.00
_cell.angle_beta   90.00
_cell.angle_gamma   90.00
#
_symmetry.space_group_name_H-M   'P 1'
#
loop_
_entity.id
_entity.type
_entity.pdbx_description
1 polymer ?
#
loop_
_entity_poly.entity_id
_entity_poly.type
_entity_poly.pdbx_seq_one_letter_code
_entity_poly.pdbx_strand_id
1 'polypeptide(L)'
;QVLVGEPVRIKCALFYGYIRANYSLAQSAGLSLMWYKSSGPGDFEEPIAFDGSRMSKEEDSIWFRPTLLQDSGLYACVIRYSFNSITAETIKSYAAFLYLSFAAIPFT
;
A
#
# COMPACT_ATOMS: atom_id res chain seq x y z
N GLN A 1 0.82 9.38 14.98
CA GLN A 1 2.13 9.84 15.48
C GLN A 1 2.61 8.82 16.50
N VAL A 2 3.89 8.43 16.45
CA VAL A 2 4.47 7.37 17.31
C VAL A 2 5.83 7.82 17.82
N LEU A 3 6.23 7.37 19.01
CA LEU A 3 7.53 7.67 19.60
C LEU A 3 8.62 6.81 18.95
N VAL A 4 9.81 7.40 18.80
CA VAL A 4 11.00 6.70 18.29
C VAL A 4 11.33 5.53 19.22
N GLY A 5 11.62 4.37 18.66
CA GLY A 5 11.94 3.16 19.42
C GLY A 5 10.71 2.29 19.73
N GLU A 6 9.49 2.81 19.59
CA GLU A 6 8.28 2.00 19.75
C GLU A 6 7.95 1.23 18.47
N PRO A 7 7.37 0.02 18.58
CA PRO A 7 6.87 -0.69 17.42
C PRO A 7 5.60 -0.03 16.87
N VAL A 8 5.48 0.08 15.54
CA VAL A 8 4.24 0.54 14.89
C VAL A 8 3.82 -0.40 13.78
N ARG A 9 2.51 -0.57 13.64
CA ARG A 9 1.86 -1.20 12.48
C ARG A 9 1.08 -0.16 11.70
N ILE A 10 1.41 0.02 10.43
CA ILE A 10 0.68 0.89 9.50
C ILE A 10 -0.15 0.01 8.58
N LYS A 11 -1.47 0.20 8.57
CA LYS A 11 -2.39 -0.53 7.69
C LYS A 11 -2.71 0.29 6.44
N CYS A 12 -2.91 -0.38 5.30
CA CYS A 12 -3.34 0.32 4.08
C CYS A 12 -4.79 0.80 4.22
N ALA A 13 -4.98 2.13 4.20
CA ALA A 13 -6.28 2.75 4.39
C ALA A 13 -7.31 2.36 3.32
N LEU A 14 -6.87 1.95 2.12
CA LEU A 14 -7.77 1.56 1.03
C LEU A 14 -8.79 0.51 1.49
N PHE A 15 -8.34 -0.54 2.17
CA PHE A 15 -9.19 -1.65 2.64
C PHE A 15 -10.16 -1.28 3.79
N TYR A 16 -9.98 -0.11 4.43
CA TYR A 16 -10.74 0.30 5.61
C TYR A 16 -11.63 1.53 5.39
N GLY A 17 -11.68 2.06 4.17
CA GLY A 17 -12.50 3.24 3.89
C GLY A 17 -12.79 3.52 2.42
N TYR A 18 -11.97 3.00 1.49
CA TYR A 18 -12.10 3.34 0.07
C TYR A 18 -12.66 2.20 -0.77
N ILE A 19 -12.25 0.95 -0.51
CA ILE A 19 -12.69 -0.22 -1.27
C ILE A 19 -13.50 -1.17 -0.40
N ARG A 20 -14.56 -1.76 -0.97
CA ARG A 20 -15.39 -2.79 -0.32
C ARG A 20 -14.81 -4.20 -0.51
N ALA A 21 -13.53 -4.36 -0.24
CA ALA A 21 -12.85 -5.65 -0.25
C ALA A 21 -11.84 -5.68 0.89
N ASN A 22 -11.51 -6.88 1.37
CA ASN A 22 -10.38 -7.06 2.28
C ASN A 22 -9.12 -7.48 1.48
N TYR A 23 -7.98 -7.52 2.16
CA TYR A 23 -6.72 -7.88 1.53
C TYR A 23 -6.72 -9.29 0.92
N SER A 24 -7.26 -10.28 1.63
CA SER A 24 -7.32 -11.67 1.15
C SER A 24 -8.17 -11.80 -0.12
N LEU A 25 -9.31 -11.12 -0.18
CA LEU A 25 -10.18 -11.09 -1.36
C LEU A 25 -9.47 -10.41 -2.53
N ALA A 26 -8.83 -9.26 -2.29
CA ALA A 26 -8.05 -8.57 -3.32
C ALA A 26 -6.92 -9.45 -3.85
N GLN A 27 -6.20 -10.15 -2.97
CA GLN A 27 -5.16 -11.09 -3.35
C GLN A 27 -5.72 -12.25 -4.18
N SER A 28 -6.86 -12.84 -3.79
CA SER A 28 -7.52 -13.90 -4.56
C SER A 28 -8.03 -13.42 -5.92
N ALA A 29 -8.40 -12.15 -6.03
CA ALA A 29 -8.80 -11.50 -7.28
C ALA A 29 -7.59 -11.12 -8.16
N GLY A 30 -6.37 -11.51 -7.76
CA GLY A 30 -5.16 -11.27 -8.51
C GLY A 30 -4.58 -9.86 -8.33
N LEU A 31 -5.04 -9.10 -7.34
CA LEU A 31 -4.47 -7.80 -7.02
C LEU A 31 -3.22 -7.97 -6.14
N SER A 32 -2.22 -7.13 -6.41
CA SER A 32 -0.98 -6.99 -5.65
C SER A 32 -0.95 -5.64 -4.95
N LEU A 33 -0.63 -5.67 -3.65
CA LEU A 33 -0.41 -4.48 -2.83
C LEU A 33 1.07 -4.10 -2.86
N MET A 34 1.37 -2.87 -3.26
CA MET A 34 2.69 -2.27 -3.24
C MET A 34 2.70 -1.07 -2.30
N TRP A 35 3.87 -0.78 -1.74
CA TRP A 35 4.05 0.31 -0.79
C TRP A 35 5.17 1.22 -1.26
N TYR A 36 4.93 2.52 -1.14
CA TYR A 36 5.87 3.58 -1.49
C TYR A 36 6.00 4.55 -0.33
N LYS A 37 7.18 5.16 -0.21
CA LYS A 37 7.47 6.19 0.78
C LYS A 37 7.87 7.48 0.08
N SER A 38 7.38 8.61 0.57
CA SER A 38 7.90 9.93 0.23
C SER A 38 8.26 10.70 1.50
N SER A 39 9.19 11.65 1.38
CA SER A 39 9.60 12.51 2.50
C SER A 39 8.54 13.56 2.84
N GLY A 40 7.73 13.96 1.86
CA GLY A 40 6.68 14.96 2.02
C GLY A 40 5.71 15.02 0.83
N PRO A 41 4.68 15.89 0.91
CA PRO A 41 3.72 16.09 -0.17
C PRO A 41 4.40 16.69 -1.40
N GLY A 42 4.25 16.05 -2.57
CA GLY A 42 4.86 16.50 -3.82
C GLY A 42 6.29 16.01 -4.05
N ASP A 43 6.89 15.32 -3.07
CA ASP A 43 8.14 14.60 -3.26
C ASP A 43 7.94 13.30 -4.04
N PHE A 44 9.02 12.79 -4.63
CA PHE A 44 8.98 11.53 -5.37
C PHE A 44 8.69 10.34 -4.45
N GLU A 45 7.83 9.44 -4.90
CA GLU A 45 7.46 8.22 -4.18
C GLU A 45 8.43 7.10 -4.54
N GLU A 46 9.22 6.64 -3.55
CA GLU A 46 10.17 5.55 -3.73
C GLU A 46 9.60 4.21 -3.25
N PRO A 47 9.84 3.10 -3.97
CA PRO A 47 9.40 1.79 -3.52
C PRO A 47 10.11 1.38 -2.24
N ILE A 48 9.36 0.82 -1.29
CA ILE A 48 9.91 0.42 0.01
C ILE A 48 10.61 -0.94 -0.11
N ALA A 49 11.89 -0.99 0.27
CA ALA A 49 12.63 -2.24 0.41
C ALA A 49 12.44 -2.82 1.81
N PHE A 50 11.73 -3.94 1.93
CA PHE A 50 11.51 -4.62 3.20
C PHE A 50 12.70 -5.51 3.55
N ASP A 51 13.28 -5.31 4.73
CA ASP A 51 14.37 -6.13 5.27
C ASP A 51 13.86 -7.40 5.96
N GLY A 52 12.54 -7.48 6.24
CA GLY A 52 11.88 -8.61 6.87
C GLY A 52 12.17 -8.79 8.36
N SER A 53 13.07 -8.00 8.94
CA SER A 53 13.45 -8.08 10.35
C SER A 53 12.88 -6.92 11.14
N ARG A 54 13.38 -5.71 10.87
CA ARG A 54 12.92 -4.47 11.48
C ARG A 54 11.70 -3.92 10.77
N MET A 55 11.76 -3.87 9.43
CA MET A 55 10.68 -3.39 8.57
C MET A 55 10.17 -4.53 7.70
N SER A 56 9.02 -5.10 8.08
CA SER A 56 8.40 -6.21 7.39
C SER A 56 7.04 -5.84 6.80
N LYS A 57 6.74 -6.37 5.62
CA LYS A 57 5.40 -6.34 5.04
C LYS A 57 4.63 -7.57 5.51
N GLU A 58 3.53 -7.35 6.21
CA GLU A 58 2.62 -8.42 6.64
C GLU A 58 1.20 -8.10 6.15
N GLU A 59 0.67 -8.94 5.27
CA GLU A 59 -0.66 -8.78 4.68
C GLU A 59 -0.87 -7.38 4.03
N ASP A 60 -1.82 -6.62 4.58
CA ASP A 60 -2.22 -5.27 4.22
C ASP A 60 -1.43 -4.17 4.94
N SER A 61 -0.40 -4.56 5.68
CA SER A 61 0.26 -3.72 6.68
C SER A 61 1.78 -3.72 6.54
N ILE A 62 2.41 -2.64 7.02
CA ILE A 62 3.84 -2.59 7.30
C ILE A 62 4.04 -2.59 8.81
N TRP A 63 4.99 -3.39 9.27
CA TRP A 63 5.46 -3.37 10.65
C TRP A 63 6.85 -2.76 10.75
N PHE A 64 7.04 -1.94 11.78
CA PHE A 64 8.34 -1.42 12.20
C PHE A 64 8.61 -1.88 13.63
N ARG A 65 9.73 -2.55 13.84
CA ARG A 65 10.15 -3.13 15.12
C ARG A 65 11.67 -3.00 15.30
N PRO A 66 12.17 -1.90 15.87
CA PRO A 66 11.47 -0.68 16.28
C PRO A 66 11.40 0.38 15.17
N THR A 67 10.68 1.48 15.45
CA THR A 67 10.69 2.70 14.63
C THR A 67 11.97 3.51 14.80
N LEU A 68 12.41 4.14 13.71
CA LEU A 68 13.55 5.06 13.67
C LEU A 68 13.09 6.46 13.24
N LEU A 69 13.85 7.50 13.60
CA LEU A 69 13.57 8.88 13.14
C LEU A 69 13.49 8.99 11.62
N GLN A 70 14.32 8.21 10.92
CA GLN A 70 14.38 8.15 9.47
C GLN A 70 13.13 7.52 8.83
N ASP A 71 12.31 6.79 9.59
CA ASP A 71 11.03 6.25 9.10
C ASP A 71 9.94 7.33 8.98
N SER A 72 10.22 8.56 9.41
CA SER A 72 9.31 9.68 9.18
C SER A 72 9.09 9.91 7.68
N GLY A 73 7.83 10.12 7.28
CA GLY A 73 7.44 10.35 5.89
C GLY A 73 5.98 9.97 5.64
N LEU A 74 5.58 10.04 4.37
CA LEU A 74 4.27 9.59 3.90
C LEU A 74 4.39 8.20 3.29
N TYR A 75 3.44 7.34 3.61
CA TYR A 75 3.39 5.96 3.16
C TYR A 75 2.17 5.77 2.25
N ALA A 76 2.42 5.63 0.95
CA ALA A 76 1.39 5.37 -0.03
C ALA A 76 1.22 3.86 -0.23
N CYS A 77 -0.02 3.37 -0.13
CA CYS A 77 -0.36 2.01 -0.51
C CYS A 77 -1.07 2.00 -1.87
N VAL A 78 -0.56 1.18 -2.79
CA VAL A 78 -1.03 1.12 -4.17
C VAL A 78 -1.42 -0.31 -4.48
N ILE A 79 -2.65 -0.49 -4.96
CA ILE A 79 -3.16 -1.80 -5.38
C ILE A 79 -3.13 -1.84 -6.91
N ARG A 80 -2.54 -2.88 -7.50
CA ARG A 80 -2.52 -3.10 -8.95
C ARG A 80 -2.84 -4.54 -9.28
N TYR A 81 -3.40 -4.80 -10.45
CA TYR A 81 -3.48 -6.18 -10.96
C TYR A 81 -2.06 -6.72 -11.17
N SER A 82 -1.79 -7.89 -10.59
CA SER A 82 -0.58 -8.61 -10.92
C SER A 82 -0.77 -9.19 -12.33
N PHE A 83 0.13 -8.90 -13.26
CA PHE A 83 -0.01 -9.45 -14.63
C PHE A 83 0.03 -10.98 -14.64
N ASN A 84 0.63 -11.58 -13.61
CA ASN A 84 0.74 -13.03 -13.41
C ASN A 84 -0.57 -13.72 -13.01
N SER A 85 -1.60 -12.97 -12.61
CA SER A 85 -2.92 -13.48 -12.20
C SER A 85 -4.00 -13.23 -13.26
N ILE A 86 -3.64 -12.68 -14.42
CA ILE A 86 -4.57 -12.40 -15.50
C ILE A 86 -4.64 -13.62 -16.44
N THR A 87 -5.64 -14.46 -16.29
CA THR A 87 -6.01 -15.40 -17.37
C THR A 87 -6.48 -14.59 -18.59
N ALA A 88 -6.18 -15.06 -19.81
CA ALA A 88 -6.50 -14.33 -21.06
C ALA A 88 -8.00 -13.96 -21.21
N GLU A 89 -8.89 -14.66 -20.50
CA GLU A 89 -10.33 -14.38 -20.42
C GLU A 89 -10.65 -13.10 -19.63
N THR A 90 -9.80 -12.76 -18.65
CA THR A 90 -9.97 -11.64 -17.73
C THR A 90 -9.61 -10.30 -18.39
N ILE A 91 -8.63 -10.29 -19.33
CA ILE A 91 -8.21 -9.09 -20.10
C ILE A 91 -9.38 -8.43 -20.85
N LYS A 92 -10.33 -9.22 -21.35
CA LYS A 92 -11.48 -8.72 -22.12
C LYS A 92 -12.51 -7.97 -21.26
N SER A 93 -12.58 -8.25 -19.97
CA SER A 93 -13.56 -7.64 -19.06
C SER A 93 -13.07 -6.32 -18.45
N TYR A 94 -11.75 -6.17 -18.25
CA TYR A 94 -11.18 -5.05 -17.48
C TYR A 94 -10.78 -3.80 -18.28
N ALA A 95 -10.76 -3.84 -19.62
CA ALA A 95 -10.63 -2.62 -20.43
C ALA A 95 -11.74 -1.59 -20.11
N ALA A 96 -12.87 -2.04 -19.52
CA ALA A 96 -13.97 -1.19 -19.08
C ALA A 96 -13.76 -0.50 -17.71
N PHE A 97 -12.84 -0.98 -16.85
CA PHE A 97 -12.71 -0.54 -15.44
C PHE A 97 -11.56 0.45 -15.17
N LEU A 98 -10.74 0.78 -16.16
CA LEU A 98 -9.57 1.67 -16.02
C LEU A 98 -9.88 3.17 -15.88
N TYR A 99 -11.15 3.55 -15.72
CA TYR A 99 -11.57 4.93 -15.49
C TYR A 99 -12.04 5.10 -14.03
N LEU A 100 -11.47 6.07 -13.30
CA LEU A 100 -11.85 6.60 -11.95
C LEU A 100 -10.99 6.06 -10.78
N SER A 101 -10.38 6.83 -9.86
CA SER A 101 -10.32 8.28 -9.57
C SER A 101 -9.13 8.57 -8.63
N PHE A 102 -8.57 9.79 -8.68
CA PHE A 102 -7.57 10.31 -7.73
C PHE A 102 -8.24 10.75 -6.41
N ALA A 103 -7.61 10.53 -5.25
CA ALA A 103 -8.02 11.12 -3.97
C ALA A 103 -6.81 11.70 -3.24
N ALA A 104 -6.82 13.02 -2.99
CA ALA A 104 -5.84 13.75 -2.19
C ALA A 104 -6.32 13.86 -0.73
N ILE A 105 -5.40 13.82 0.24
CA ILE A 105 -5.70 14.04 1.66
C ILE A 105 -4.97 15.32 2.10
N PRO A 106 -5.66 16.36 2.60
CA PRO A 106 -5.02 17.51 3.21
C PRO A 106 -4.78 17.28 4.72
N PHE A 107 -3.77 17.93 5.31
CA PHE A 107 -3.63 18.05 6.77
C PHE A 107 -3.23 19.48 7.17
N THR A 108 -3.78 19.92 8.31
CA THR A 108 -3.55 21.19 9.05
C THR A 108 -2.42 21.09 10.04
#